data_AF-A0A2E5RI83-F1
#
_entry.id   AF-A0A2E5RI83-F1
#
_cell.length_a   1.000
_cell.length_b   1.000
_cell.length_c   1.000
_cell.angle_alpha   90.00
_cell.angle_beta   90.00
_cell.angle_gamma   90.00
#
_symmetry.space_group_name_H-M   'P 1'
#
loop_
_entity.id
_entity.type
_entity.pdbx_description
1 polymer ?
#
loop_
_entity_poly.entity_id
_entity_poly.type
_entity_poly.pdbx_seq_one_letter_code
_entity_poly.pdbx_strand_id
1 'polypeptide(L)'
;MQIAITGHTSGIGKALYDNLKVDNEVIGFARTTDRDINYPSRILKECKDCDIFINNAYDGWAQIDLLYALVYHKFKGKIISIGSISADNIKHNIFPYAIHKGTLDDANAQLYHMGMKVTCIRPGYIDTPRVNHRTDIRKLDVKYVVEAVNWVISRPHRVKDITLSV
;
A
#
# COMPACT_ATOMS: atom_id res chain seq x y z
N MET A 1 -18.72 0.41 -0.13
CA MET A 1 -17.90 0.31 -1.36
C MET A 1 -17.17 -1.02 -1.36
N GLN A 2 -16.67 -1.47 -2.51
CA GLN A 2 -15.83 -2.65 -2.61
C GLN A 2 -14.35 -2.26 -2.55
N ILE A 3 -13.61 -2.82 -1.58
CA ILE A 3 -12.21 -2.50 -1.34
C ILE A 3 -11.38 -3.78 -1.43
N ALA A 4 -10.35 -3.76 -2.27
CA ALA A 4 -9.34 -4.79 -2.36
C ALA A 4 -8.09 -4.39 -1.55
N ILE A 5 -7.46 -5.32 -0.84
CA ILE A 5 -6.21 -5.05 -0.09
C ILE A 5 -5.24 -6.23 -0.12
N THR A 6 -3.97 -5.96 -0.40
CA THR A 6 -2.89 -6.96 -0.32
C THR A 6 -2.19 -6.94 1.05
N GLY A 7 -1.81 -8.12 1.57
CA GLY A 7 -1.10 -8.24 2.85
C GLY A 7 -1.98 -8.06 4.08
N HIS A 8 -3.26 -8.42 4.00
CA HIS A 8 -4.27 -8.17 5.03
C HIS A 8 -4.15 -9.00 6.31
N THR A 9 -3.20 -9.93 6.41
CA THR A 9 -3.12 -10.89 7.53
C THR A 9 -2.20 -10.46 8.67
N SER A 10 -1.42 -9.39 8.52
CA SER A 10 -0.56 -8.87 9.59
C SER A 10 -0.28 -7.36 9.47
N GLY A 11 0.21 -6.76 10.56
CA GLY A 11 0.70 -5.37 10.59
C GLY A 11 -0.31 -4.35 10.07
N ILE A 12 0.17 -3.41 9.25
CA ILE A 12 -0.64 -2.35 8.63
C ILE A 12 -1.82 -2.92 7.85
N GLY A 13 -1.59 -3.96 7.04
CA GLY A 13 -2.64 -4.54 6.21
C GLY A 13 -3.78 -5.15 7.02
N LYS A 14 -3.48 -5.79 8.15
CA LYS A 14 -4.51 -6.31 9.07
C LYS A 14 -5.30 -5.19 9.73
N ALA A 15 -4.63 -4.15 10.22
CA ALA A 15 -5.31 -3.00 10.83
C ALA A 15 -6.24 -2.31 9.83
N LEU A 16 -5.80 -2.13 8.58
CA LEU A 16 -6.63 -1.58 7.51
C LEU A 16 -7.82 -2.49 7.18
N TYR A 17 -7.58 -3.79 7.00
CA TYR A 17 -8.66 -4.74 6.70
C TYR A 17 -9.72 -4.76 7.81
N ASP A 18 -9.29 -4.85 9.06
CA ASP A 18 -10.21 -4.89 10.21
C ASP A 18 -11.00 -3.59 10.39
N ASN A 19 -10.39 -2.44 10.11
CA ASN A 19 -11.08 -1.16 10.17
C ASN A 19 -12.07 -0.97 9.00
N LEU A 20 -11.62 -1.26 7.78
CA LEU A 20 -12.41 -0.99 6.57
C LEU A 20 -13.61 -1.92 6.43
N LYS A 21 -13.51 -3.17 6.89
CA LYS A 21 -14.59 -4.17 6.78
C LYS A 21 -15.82 -3.87 7.65
N VAL A 22 -15.73 -2.87 8.55
CA VAL A 22 -16.86 -2.47 9.40
C VAL A 22 -17.99 -1.88 8.55
N ASP A 23 -17.64 -1.06 7.56
CA ASP A 23 -18.61 -0.31 6.74
C ASP A 23 -18.55 -0.67 5.24
N ASN A 24 -17.66 -1.59 4.84
CA ASN A 24 -17.36 -1.89 3.45
C ASN A 24 -17.24 -3.39 3.18
N GLU A 25 -17.46 -3.77 1.91
CA GLU A 25 -17.10 -5.09 1.42
C GLU A 25 -15.61 -5.11 1.12
N VAL A 26 -14.83 -5.89 1.88
CA VAL A 26 -13.36 -5.90 1.78
C VAL A 26 -12.85 -7.29 1.36
N ILE A 27 -12.15 -7.33 0.23
CA ILE A 27 -11.47 -8.51 -0.30
C ILE A 27 -9.99 -8.46 0.09
N GLY A 28 -9.55 -9.45 0.86
CA GLY A 28 -8.17 -9.58 1.32
C GLY A 28 -7.36 -10.56 0.48
N PHE A 29 -6.16 -10.15 0.04
CA PHE A 29 -5.19 -10.99 -0.65
C PHE A 29 -3.95 -11.19 0.22
N ALA A 30 -3.54 -12.43 0.45
CA ALA A 30 -2.29 -12.76 1.14
C ALA A 30 -1.72 -14.10 0.65
N ARG A 31 -0.42 -14.32 0.86
CA ARG A 31 0.22 -15.62 0.60
C ARG A 31 -0.44 -16.76 1.38
N THR A 32 -0.86 -16.50 2.62
CA THR A 32 -1.60 -17.44 3.48
C THR A 32 -2.99 -17.80 2.93
N THR A 33 -3.51 -17.04 1.96
CA THR A 33 -4.79 -17.31 1.28
C THR A 33 -4.59 -17.66 -0.19
N ASP A 34 -3.38 -18.14 -0.58
CA ASP A 34 -3.01 -18.48 -1.97
C ASP A 34 -3.22 -17.32 -2.96
N ARG A 35 -2.86 -16.11 -2.53
CA ARG A 35 -2.92 -14.86 -3.30
C ARG A 35 -1.63 -14.09 -3.14
N ASP A 36 -0.57 -14.63 -3.75
CA ASP A 36 0.75 -14.01 -3.82
C ASP A 36 0.76 -12.88 -4.87
N ILE A 37 1.34 -11.74 -4.52
CA ILE A 37 1.46 -10.59 -5.43
C ILE A 37 2.43 -10.83 -6.57
N ASN A 38 3.34 -11.81 -6.45
CA ASN A 38 4.20 -12.26 -7.55
C ASN A 38 3.41 -12.96 -8.67
N TYR A 39 2.18 -13.39 -8.41
CA TYR A 39 1.30 -14.05 -9.38
C TYR A 39 -0.07 -13.34 -9.45
N PRO A 40 -0.12 -12.10 -9.99
CA PRO A 40 -1.23 -11.18 -9.77
C PRO A 40 -2.52 -11.52 -10.55
N SER A 41 -2.53 -12.52 -11.43
CA SER A 41 -3.67 -12.83 -12.31
C SER A 41 -4.99 -13.02 -11.57
N ARG A 42 -4.99 -13.74 -10.44
CA ARG A 42 -6.18 -13.93 -9.60
C ARG A 42 -6.59 -12.66 -8.89
N ILE A 43 -5.62 -11.90 -8.37
CA ILE A 43 -5.85 -10.61 -7.71
C ILE A 43 -6.56 -9.66 -8.69
N LEU A 44 -6.02 -9.51 -9.91
CA LEU A 44 -6.57 -8.66 -10.97
C LEU A 44 -8.00 -9.07 -11.37
N LYS A 45 -8.27 -10.38 -11.42
CA LYS A 45 -9.62 -10.90 -11.73
C LYS A 45 -10.62 -10.56 -10.63
N GLU A 46 -10.23 -10.76 -9.37
CA GLU A 46 -11.12 -10.61 -8.21
C GLU A 46 -11.35 -9.14 -7.84
N CYS A 47 -10.37 -8.26 -8.07
CA CYS A 47 -10.49 -6.85 -7.73
C CYS A 47 -11.02 -5.95 -8.87
N LYS A 48 -11.34 -6.51 -10.05
CA LYS A 48 -11.64 -5.73 -11.27
C LYS A 48 -12.73 -4.67 -11.11
N ASP A 49 -13.73 -4.96 -10.27
CA ASP A 49 -14.90 -4.12 -10.04
C ASP A 49 -14.82 -3.36 -8.71
N CYS A 50 -13.70 -3.44 -7.98
CA CYS A 50 -13.53 -2.71 -6.73
C CYS A 50 -13.39 -1.20 -6.95
N ASP A 51 -13.92 -0.43 -6.01
CA ASP A 51 -13.82 1.02 -5.99
C ASP A 51 -12.40 1.48 -5.58
N ILE A 52 -11.75 0.70 -4.72
CA ILE A 52 -10.44 1.00 -4.14
C ILE A 52 -9.56 -0.24 -4.12
N PHE A 53 -8.29 -0.08 -4.45
CA PHE A 53 -7.25 -1.09 -4.29
C PHE A 53 -6.13 -0.58 -3.38
N ILE A 54 -5.91 -1.23 -2.24
CA ILE A 54 -4.83 -0.93 -1.30
C ILE A 54 -3.66 -1.87 -1.57
N ASN A 55 -2.64 -1.35 -2.24
CA ASN A 55 -1.41 -2.05 -2.58
C ASN A 55 -0.40 -1.97 -1.41
N ASN A 56 -0.54 -2.86 -0.43
CA ASN A 56 0.19 -2.82 0.84
C ASN A 56 1.26 -3.91 1.00
N ALA A 57 1.04 -5.11 0.44
CA ALA A 57 2.01 -6.19 0.54
C ALA A 57 3.35 -5.80 -0.11
N TYR A 58 4.44 -6.11 0.60
CA TYR A 58 5.80 -5.91 0.11
C TYR A 58 6.45 -7.25 -0.19
N ASP A 59 6.92 -7.41 -1.42
CA ASP A 59 7.83 -8.49 -1.83
C ASP A 59 8.64 -8.02 -3.04
N GLY A 60 9.86 -7.54 -2.81
CA GLY A 60 10.75 -7.05 -3.87
C GLY A 60 10.07 -6.06 -4.82
N TRP A 61 10.14 -6.37 -6.12
CA TRP A 61 9.54 -5.61 -7.21
C TRP A 61 8.04 -5.87 -7.41
N ALA A 62 7.50 -6.96 -6.85
CA ALA A 62 6.12 -7.39 -7.12
C ALA A 62 5.06 -6.35 -6.73
N GLN A 63 5.35 -5.49 -5.75
CA GLN A 63 4.46 -4.37 -5.39
C GLN A 63 4.34 -3.35 -6.53
N ILE A 64 5.42 -3.09 -7.26
CA ILE A 64 5.48 -2.19 -8.43
C ILE A 64 4.83 -2.88 -9.63
N ASP A 65 5.15 -4.15 -9.87
CA ASP A 65 4.58 -4.91 -10.98
C ASP A 65 3.05 -5.00 -10.87
N LEU A 66 2.54 -5.25 -9.65
CA LEU A 66 1.11 -5.25 -9.39
C LEU A 66 0.46 -3.87 -9.64
N LEU A 67 1.14 -2.78 -9.27
CA LEU A 67 0.65 -1.42 -9.53
C LEU A 67 0.48 -1.18 -11.03
N TYR A 68 1.50 -1.48 -11.83
CA TYR A 68 1.41 -1.35 -13.29
C TYR A 68 0.42 -2.33 -13.90
N ALA A 69 0.31 -3.55 -13.38
CA ALA A 69 -0.67 -4.53 -13.85
C ALA A 69 -2.11 -4.03 -13.66
N LEU A 70 -2.44 -3.44 -12.51
CA LEU A 70 -3.76 -2.82 -12.28
C LEU A 70 -4.08 -1.76 -13.34
N VAL A 71 -3.11 -0.91 -13.67
CA VAL A 71 -3.26 0.13 -14.69
C VAL A 71 -3.38 -0.46 -16.09
N TYR A 72 -2.52 -1.42 -16.45
CA TYR A 72 -2.55 -2.11 -17.74
C TYR A 72 -3.89 -2.80 -17.98
N HIS A 73 -4.46 -3.43 -16.94
CA HIS A 73 -5.78 -4.05 -16.93
C HIS A 73 -6.94 -3.04 -16.75
N LYS A 74 -6.66 -1.74 -16.85
CA LYS A 74 -7.64 -0.65 -16.85
C LYS A 74 -8.52 -0.58 -15.59
N PHE A 75 -7.97 -0.94 -14.43
CA PHE A 75 -8.64 -0.76 -13.14
C PHE A 75 -9.16 0.69 -13.01
N LYS A 76 -10.45 0.83 -12.67
CA LYS A 76 -11.15 2.14 -12.69
C LYS A 76 -11.19 2.84 -11.33
N GLY A 77 -10.96 2.08 -10.26
CA GLY A 77 -10.96 2.56 -8.89
C GLY A 77 -9.75 3.41 -8.53
N LYS A 78 -9.71 3.82 -7.26
CA LYS A 78 -8.57 4.52 -6.64
C LYS A 78 -7.52 3.48 -6.19
N ILE A 79 -6.25 3.69 -6.48
CA ILE A 79 -5.17 2.82 -6.00
C ILE A 79 -4.40 3.56 -4.90
N ILE A 80 -4.26 2.94 -3.74
CA ILE A 80 -3.49 3.49 -2.61
C ILE A 80 -2.32 2.56 -2.35
N SER A 81 -1.11 3.02 -2.63
CA SER A 81 0.13 2.28 -2.34
C SER A 81 0.63 2.63 -0.93
N ILE A 82 0.98 1.61 -0.15
CA ILE A 82 1.70 1.81 1.12
C ILE A 82 3.21 1.78 0.82
N GLY A 83 3.78 2.97 0.69
CA GLY A 83 5.20 3.26 0.50
C GLY A 83 6.01 3.22 1.80
N SER A 84 7.07 4.03 1.87
CA SER A 84 7.85 4.21 3.10
C SER A 84 8.80 5.41 2.98
N ILE A 85 9.01 6.14 4.08
CA ILE A 85 10.07 7.18 4.17
C ILE A 85 11.48 6.61 3.97
N SER A 86 11.64 5.29 3.96
CA SER A 86 12.92 4.66 3.66
C SER A 86 13.46 5.05 2.28
N ALA A 87 12.58 5.49 1.36
CA ALA A 87 12.94 5.99 0.05
C ALA A 87 13.73 7.32 0.08
N ASP A 88 13.53 8.17 1.10
CA ASP A 88 14.13 9.52 1.16
C ASP A 88 15.62 9.51 1.54
N ASN A 89 16.14 8.39 2.04
CA ASN A 89 17.48 8.32 2.62
C ASN A 89 18.38 7.39 1.82
N ILE A 90 19.50 7.92 1.33
CA ILE A 90 20.60 7.12 0.80
C ILE A 90 21.16 6.28 1.95
N LYS A 91 21.09 4.95 1.81
CA LYS A 91 21.63 4.02 2.79
C LYS A 91 23.08 3.71 2.47
N HIS A 92 23.97 3.81 3.45
CA HIS A 92 25.39 3.46 3.31
C HIS A 92 25.64 1.95 3.50
N ASN A 93 24.61 1.13 3.27
CA ASN A 93 24.64 -0.32 3.38
C ASN A 93 23.68 -0.93 2.34
N ILE A 94 23.87 -2.22 2.02
CA ILE A 94 22.97 -2.94 1.12
C ILE A 94 21.56 -2.96 1.75
N PHE A 95 20.65 -2.19 1.16
CA PHE A 95 19.28 -2.08 1.65
C PHE A 95 18.26 -1.97 0.50
N PRO A 96 18.02 -3.08 -0.25
CA PRO A 96 17.15 -3.09 -1.41
C PRO A 96 15.73 -2.59 -1.13
N TYR A 97 15.24 -2.75 0.11
CA TYR A 97 13.95 -2.23 0.54
C TYR A 97 13.78 -0.72 0.26
N ALA A 98 14.80 0.10 0.52
CA ALA A 98 14.73 1.54 0.22
C ALA A 98 14.63 1.81 -1.29
N ILE A 99 15.38 1.05 -2.09
CA ILE A 99 15.32 1.14 -3.56
C ILE A 99 13.94 0.77 -4.07
N HIS A 100 13.40 -0.38 -3.65
CA HIS A 100 12.05 -0.81 -4.05
C HIS A 100 10.98 0.23 -3.65
N LYS A 101 11.08 0.81 -2.45
CA LYS A 101 10.14 1.86 -2.01
C LYS A 101 10.31 3.17 -2.77
N GLY A 102 11.54 3.54 -3.13
CA GLY A 102 11.80 4.69 -4.02
C GLY A 102 11.20 4.48 -5.40
N THR A 103 11.39 3.31 -6.01
CA THR A 103 10.77 2.99 -7.30
C THR A 103 9.25 2.95 -7.22
N LEU A 104 8.66 2.51 -6.10
CA LEU A 104 7.21 2.59 -5.89
C LEU A 104 6.72 4.05 -5.82
N ASP A 105 7.49 4.96 -5.22
CA ASP A 105 7.19 6.39 -5.20
C ASP A 105 7.23 6.98 -6.61
N ASP A 106 8.28 6.67 -7.38
CA ASP A 106 8.43 7.12 -8.77
C ASP A 106 7.31 6.59 -9.68
N ALA A 107 6.95 5.31 -9.54
CA ALA A 107 5.85 4.70 -10.29
C ALA A 107 4.50 5.36 -9.95
N ASN A 108 4.22 5.62 -8.68
CA ASN A 108 3.03 6.35 -8.26
C ASN A 108 3.02 7.78 -8.83
N ALA A 109 4.15 8.49 -8.76
CA ALA A 109 4.25 9.83 -9.29
C ALA A 109 4.00 9.86 -10.81
N GLN A 110 4.63 8.97 -11.58
CA GLN A 110 4.41 8.83 -13.02
C GLN A 110 2.92 8.65 -13.33
N LEU A 111 2.29 7.65 -12.70
CA LEU A 111 0.87 7.34 -12.91
C LEU A 111 -0.06 8.48 -12.50
N TYR A 112 0.25 9.20 -11.42
CA TYR A 112 -0.47 10.40 -11.02
C TYR A 112 -0.39 11.48 -12.10
N HIS A 113 0.79 11.74 -12.65
CA HIS A 113 1.00 12.72 -13.73
C HIS A 113 0.31 12.29 -15.04
N MET A 114 0.10 10.99 -15.26
CA MET A 114 -0.72 10.45 -16.35
C MET A 114 -2.24 10.61 -16.16
N GLY A 115 -2.70 11.19 -15.05
CA GLY A 115 -4.13 11.38 -14.80
C GLY A 115 -4.79 10.29 -13.94
N MET A 116 -4.05 9.26 -13.53
CA MET A 116 -4.61 8.13 -12.77
C MET A 116 -4.99 8.53 -11.33
N LYS A 117 -5.93 7.80 -10.72
CA LYS A 117 -6.37 7.97 -9.33
C LYS A 117 -5.47 7.17 -8.37
N VAL A 118 -4.19 7.52 -8.31
CA VAL A 118 -3.20 6.86 -7.45
C VAL A 118 -2.77 7.77 -6.31
N THR A 119 -2.45 7.19 -5.16
CA THR A 119 -1.89 7.89 -3.99
C THR A 119 -0.82 7.02 -3.33
N CYS A 120 0.35 7.59 -3.03
CA CYS A 120 1.36 6.91 -2.21
C CYS A 120 1.35 7.42 -0.77
N ILE A 121 1.06 6.56 0.21
CA ILE A 121 1.20 6.90 1.63
C ILE A 121 2.53 6.34 2.11
N ARG A 122 3.39 7.20 2.66
CA ARG A 122 4.80 6.95 2.98
C ARG A 122 5.00 6.95 4.49
N PRO A 123 4.67 5.86 5.20
CA PRO A 123 4.88 5.76 6.63
C PRO A 123 6.36 5.61 7.02
N GLY A 124 6.69 6.17 8.18
CA GLY A 124 7.87 5.87 8.96
C GLY A 124 7.79 4.52 9.66
N TYR A 125 8.53 4.37 10.76
CA TYR A 125 8.43 3.17 11.57
C TYR A 125 7.04 3.09 12.21
N ILE A 126 6.30 2.03 11.90
CA ILE A 126 4.98 1.75 12.46
C ILE A 126 5.11 0.61 13.45
N ASP A 127 4.48 0.76 14.62
CA ASP A 127 4.49 -0.28 15.65
C ASP A 127 3.73 -1.53 15.19
N THR A 128 4.48 -2.47 14.63
CA THR A 128 3.99 -3.70 14.00
C THR A 128 5.00 -4.82 14.24
N PRO A 129 4.57 -6.10 14.18
CA PRO A 129 5.46 -7.25 14.40
C PRO A 129 6.77 -7.22 13.61
N ARG A 130 6.76 -6.66 12.39
CA ARG A 130 7.93 -6.53 11.51
C ARG A 130 9.10 -5.77 12.14
N VAL A 131 8.83 -4.81 13.01
CA VAL A 131 9.84 -3.92 13.61
C VAL A 131 9.87 -4.01 15.14
N ASN A 132 9.27 -5.05 15.73
CA ASN A 132 9.28 -5.26 17.18
C ASN A 132 10.71 -5.35 17.76
N HIS A 133 11.66 -5.88 17.00
CA HIS A 133 13.06 -5.98 17.39
C HIS A 133 13.78 -4.61 17.50
N ARG A 134 13.20 -3.54 16.95
CA ARG A 134 13.74 -2.18 17.05
C ARG A 134 13.11 -1.47 18.24
N THR A 135 13.72 -1.60 19.41
CA THR A 135 13.31 -0.89 20.64
C THR A 135 14.01 0.46 20.81
N ASP A 136 14.99 0.73 19.95
CA ASP A 136 15.84 1.92 19.91
C ASP A 136 15.19 3.14 19.22
N ILE A 137 14.03 2.95 18.60
CA ILE A 137 13.39 3.95 17.73
C ILE A 137 11.97 4.26 18.19
N ARG A 138 11.55 5.53 18.01
CA ARG A 138 10.15 5.92 18.13
C ARG A 138 9.36 5.38 16.94
N LYS A 139 8.13 4.94 17.20
CA LYS A 139 7.24 4.34 16.20
C LYS A 139 5.88 5.05 16.24
N LEU A 140 5.27 5.20 15.08
CA LEU A 140 3.88 5.63 14.95
C LEU A 140 2.95 4.47 15.32
N ASP A 141 1.80 4.81 15.91
CA ASP A 141 0.69 3.88 16.04
C ASP A 141 0.17 3.52 14.64
N VAL A 142 -0.12 2.24 14.41
CA VAL A 142 -0.75 1.75 13.19
C VAL A 142 -2.08 2.45 12.88
N LYS A 143 -2.80 2.91 13.91
CA LYS A 143 -4.02 3.71 13.76
C LYS A 143 -3.81 4.98 12.96
N TYR A 144 -2.65 5.63 13.07
CA TYR A 144 -2.37 6.85 12.31
C TYR A 144 -2.28 6.58 10.80
N VAL A 145 -1.77 5.40 10.41
CA VAL A 145 -1.79 4.95 9.01
C VAL A 145 -3.22 4.65 8.54
N VAL A 146 -4.04 4.04 9.40
CA VAL A 146 -5.45 3.76 9.13
C VAL A 146 -6.23 5.06 8.90
N GLU A 147 -6.04 6.06 9.76
CA GLU A 147 -6.66 7.38 9.63
C GLU A 147 -6.24 8.08 8.32
N ALA A 148 -4.96 8.03 7.96
CA ALA A 148 -4.47 8.60 6.71
C ALA A 148 -5.11 7.91 5.48
N VAL A 149 -5.23 6.58 5.49
CA VAL A 149 -5.91 5.83 4.43
C VAL A 149 -7.38 6.23 4.34
N ASN A 150 -8.12 6.24 5.45
CA ASN A 150 -9.52 6.65 5.48
C ASN A 150 -9.73 8.09 4.98
N TRP A 151 -8.82 9.00 5.35
CA TRP A 151 -8.83 10.36 4.85
C TRP A 151 -8.69 10.38 3.32
N VAL A 152 -7.69 9.68 2.75
CA VAL A 152 -7.47 9.57 1.30
C VAL A 152 -8.70 8.97 0.60
N ILE A 153 -9.29 7.92 1.17
CA ILE A 153 -10.51 7.29 0.65
C ILE A 153 -11.62 8.32 0.49
N SER A 154 -11.87 9.12 1.54
CA SER A 154 -12.94 10.13 1.58
C SER A 154 -12.74 11.35 0.67
N ARG A 155 -11.55 11.53 0.07
CA ARG A 155 -11.27 12.72 -0.76
C ARG A 155 -11.91 12.61 -2.15
N PRO A 156 -12.63 13.65 -2.62
CA PRO A 156 -13.19 13.72 -3.97
C PRO A 156 -12.11 14.02 -5.03
N HIS A 157 -11.02 14.68 -4.63
CA HIS A 157 -9.91 15.03 -5.50
C HIS A 157 -8.71 14.10 -5.28
N ARG A 158 -7.80 14.08 -6.27
CA ARG A 158 -6.61 13.21 -6.23
C ARG A 158 -5.57 13.77 -5.28
N VAL A 159 -5.06 12.93 -4.39
CA VAL A 159 -3.93 13.20 -3.51
C VAL A 159 -2.73 12.45 -4.09
N LYS A 160 -1.61 13.14 -4.32
CA LYS A 160 -0.43 12.49 -4.92
C LYS A 160 0.26 11.59 -3.90
N ASP A 161 0.67 12.15 -2.78
CA ASP A 161 1.37 11.44 -1.73
C ASP A 161 1.15 12.07 -0.35
N ILE A 162 1.37 11.29 0.70
CA ILE A 162 1.33 11.72 2.11
C ILE A 162 2.50 11.07 2.84
N THR A 163 3.29 11.83 3.58
CA THR A 163 4.38 11.30 4.43
C THR A 163 3.98 11.36 5.90
N LEU A 164 4.18 10.25 6.62
CA LEU A 164 3.86 10.12 8.05
C LEU A 164 5.13 9.78 8.84
N SER A 165 5.56 10.63 9.76
CA SER A 165 6.74 10.41 10.61
C SER A 165 6.48 10.86 12.06
N VAL A 166 7.30 10.34 12.99
CA VAL A 166 7.34 10.74 14.41
C VAL A 166 8.02 12.09 14.62
#